data_AF-A0A520HWF4-F1
#
_entry.id   AF-A0A520HWF4-F1
#
_cell.length_a   1.000
_cell.length_b   1.000
_cell.length_c   1.000
_cell.angle_alpha   90.00
_cell.angle_beta   90.00
_cell.angle_gamma   90.00
#
_symmetry.space_group_name_H-M   'P 1'
#
loop_
_entity.id
_entity.type
_entity.pdbx_description
1 polymer ?
#
loop_
_entity_poly.entity_id
_entity_poly.type
_entity_poly.pdbx_seq_one_letter_code
_entity_poly.pdbx_strand_id
1 'polypeptide(L)' 'ARSFEIDPVALFAAHRRARAGGQAVVGHYHSHPSGVPVPSARDAAQAMGDGALWLIIGGGEARLWRSVERGAFVDEALVV' A
#
# COMPACT_ATOMS: atom_id res chain seq x y z
N ALA A 1 -0.46 19.13 5.05
CA ALA A 1 -0.66 18.30 3.84
C ALA A 1 -1.59 17.13 4.19
N ARG A 2 -2.43 16.65 3.26
CA ARG A 2 -3.34 15.47 3.45
C ARG A 2 -2.99 14.31 2.51
N SER A 3 -1.74 14.28 2.05
CA SER A 3 -1.19 13.30 1.12
C SER A 3 0.29 13.10 1.44
N PHE A 4 0.83 11.98 0.98
CA PHE A 4 2.25 11.66 1.02
C PHE A 4 2.67 11.13 -0.34
N GLU A 5 3.98 11.09 -0.56
CA GLU A 5 4.60 10.42 -1.69
C GLU A 5 5.85 9.70 -1.16
N ILE A 6 6.14 8.52 -1.69
CA ILE A 6 7.35 7.77 -1.31
C ILE A 6 8.54 8.49 -1.94
N ASP A 7 9.66 8.57 -1.22
CA ASP A 7 10.92 9.03 -1.81
C ASP A 7 11.25 8.17 -3.06
N PRO A 8 11.29 8.78 -4.27
CA PRO A 8 11.55 8.04 -5.50
C PRO A 8 12.88 7.29 -5.48
N VAL A 9 13.91 7.85 -4.84
CA VAL A 9 15.23 7.20 -4.75
C VAL A 9 15.13 5.90 -3.97
N ALA A 10 14.44 5.93 -2.81
CA ALA A 10 14.20 4.75 -1.99
C ALA A 10 13.34 3.71 -2.72
N LEU A 11 12.28 4.14 -3.40
CA LEU A 11 11.40 3.26 -4.18
C LEU A 11 12.18 2.53 -5.27
N PHE A 12 12.95 3.26 -6.09
CA PHE A 12 13.75 2.65 -7.14
C PHE A 12 14.84 1.72 -6.58
N ALA A 13 15.44 2.06 -5.44
CA ALA A 13 16.43 1.21 -4.79
C ALA A 13 15.81 -0.13 -4.35
N ALA A 14 14.62 -0.11 -3.72
CA ALA A 14 13.91 -1.31 -3.30
C ALA A 14 13.57 -2.22 -4.50
N HIS A 15 13.01 -1.66 -5.57
CA HIS A 15 12.69 -2.44 -6.77
C HIS A 15 13.93 -2.97 -7.51
N ARG A 16 15.04 -2.23 -7.54
CA ARG A 16 16.32 -2.74 -8.08
C ARG A 16 16.82 -3.92 -7.26
N ARG A 17 16.80 -3.82 -5.93
CA ARG A 17 17.21 -4.92 -5.04
C ARG A 17 16.35 -6.16 -5.25
N ALA A 18 15.04 -6.01 -5.37
CA ALA A 18 14.13 -7.12 -5.65
C ALA A 18 14.47 -7.83 -6.97
N ARG A 19 14.72 -7.07 -8.06
CA ARG A 19 15.13 -7.66 -9.35
C ARG A 19 16.51 -8.33 -9.32
N ALA A 20 17.39 -7.92 -8.41
CA ALA A 20 18.72 -8.51 -8.23
C ALA A 20 18.73 -9.80 -7.38
N GLY A 21 17.55 -10.42 -7.14
CA GLY A 21 17.42 -11.63 -6.32
C GLY A 21 17.19 -11.36 -4.83
N GLY A 22 16.97 -10.10 -4.44
CA GLY A 22 16.51 -9.76 -3.10
C GLY A 22 15.05 -10.13 -2.85
N GLN A 23 14.55 -9.80 -1.66
CA GLN A 23 13.13 -9.99 -1.32
C GLN A 23 12.23 -9.23 -2.31
N ALA A 24 11.12 -9.86 -2.68
CA ALA A 24 10.11 -9.25 -3.55
C ALA A 24 9.41 -8.08 -2.84
N VAL A 25 9.13 -7.02 -3.59
CA VAL A 25 8.23 -5.95 -3.16
C VAL A 25 6.81 -6.42 -3.46
N VAL A 26 6.04 -6.76 -2.42
CA VAL A 26 4.67 -7.27 -2.56
C VAL A 26 3.60 -6.19 -2.38
N GLY A 27 4.00 -4.98 -1.99
CA GLY A 27 3.07 -3.92 -1.63
C GLY A 27 3.72 -2.79 -0.83
N HIS A 28 2.88 -2.00 -0.17
CA HIS A 28 3.28 -0.81 0.60
C HIS A 28 2.37 -0.63 1.81
N TYR A 29 2.81 0.19 2.76
CA TYR A 29 2.03 0.56 3.94
C TYR A 29 2.04 2.06 4.17
N HIS A 30 0.95 2.58 4.74
CA HIS A 30 0.86 3.97 5.17
C HIS A 30 -0.20 4.15 6.26
N SER A 31 -0.15 5.31 6.93
CA SER A 31 -1.10 5.67 7.98
C SER A 31 -2.10 6.72 7.51
N HIS A 32 -3.34 6.63 7.96
CA HIS A 32 -4.36 7.64 7.76
C HIS A 32 -4.51 8.53 9.00
N PRO A 33 -4.31 9.86 8.89
CA PRO A 33 -4.52 10.78 10.02
C PRO A 33 -5.98 10.83 10.52
N SER A 34 -6.95 10.40 9.71
CA SER A 34 -8.36 10.26 10.12
C SER A 34 -8.58 9.13 11.13
N GLY A 35 -7.61 8.23 11.27
CA GLY A 35 -7.73 7.03 12.08
C GLY A 35 -8.54 5.90 11.44
N VAL A 36 -9.02 6.04 10.20
CA VAL A 36 -9.81 5.01 9.51
C VAL A 36 -8.90 4.20 8.59
N PRO A 37 -8.65 2.90 8.85
CA PRO A 37 -7.75 2.07 8.05
C PRO A 37 -8.44 1.46 6.81
N VAL A 38 -9.13 2.29 6.02
CA VAL A 38 -9.85 1.89 4.80
C VAL A 38 -9.34 2.73 3.62
N PRO A 39 -9.19 2.17 2.40
CA PRO A 39 -8.74 2.92 1.24
C PRO A 39 -9.57 4.18 1.02
N SER A 40 -8.89 5.32 0.96
CA SER A 40 -9.51 6.60 0.61
C SER A 40 -9.72 6.73 -0.89
N ALA A 41 -10.46 7.74 -1.33
CA ALA A 41 -10.58 8.07 -2.75
C ALA A 41 -9.22 8.33 -3.43
N ARG A 42 -8.22 8.81 -2.68
CA ARG A 42 -6.85 9.01 -3.21
C ARG A 42 -6.07 7.70 -3.29
N ASP A 43 -6.28 6.78 -2.36
CA ASP A 43 -5.71 5.43 -2.46
C ASP A 43 -6.30 4.70 -3.68
N ALA A 44 -7.62 4.78 -3.86
CA ALA A 44 -8.30 4.26 -5.05
C ALA A 44 -7.74 4.84 -6.35
N ALA A 45 -7.56 6.16 -6.44
CA ALA A 45 -6.98 6.79 -7.64
C ALA A 45 -5.56 6.27 -7.99
N GLN A 46 -4.83 5.70 -7.02
CA GLN A 46 -3.49 5.14 -7.21
C GLN A 46 -3.47 3.61 -7.31
N ALA A 47 -4.59 2.93 -7.06
CA ALA A 47 -4.71 1.49 -7.19
C ALA A 47 -4.70 1.08 -8.66
N MET A 48 -3.79 0.18 -9.03
CA MET A 48 -3.54 -0.19 -10.43
C MET A 48 -4.14 -1.53 -10.86
N GLY A 49 -4.59 -2.35 -9.90
CA GLY A 49 -5.06 -3.72 -10.15
C GLY A 49 -3.91 -4.70 -10.41
N ASP A 50 -2.72 -4.43 -9.86
CA ASP A 50 -1.50 -5.22 -10.04
C ASP A 50 -1.30 -6.29 -8.95
N GLY A 51 -2.30 -6.49 -8.09
CA GLY A 51 -2.23 -7.43 -6.97
C GLY A 51 -1.42 -6.93 -5.78
N ALA A 52 -0.95 -5.67 -5.79
CA ALA A 52 -0.19 -5.10 -4.69
C ALA A 52 -0.99 -5.12 -3.39
N LEU A 53 -0.30 -5.43 -2.29
CA LEU A 53 -0.83 -5.35 -0.94
C LEU A 53 -0.71 -3.92 -0.39
N TRP A 54 -1.77 -3.45 0.25
CA TRP A 54 -1.88 -2.11 0.84
C TRP A 54 -2.23 -2.28 2.31
N LEU A 55 -1.23 -2.13 3.18
CA LEU A 55 -1.43 -2.15 4.62
C LEU A 55 -1.72 -0.73 5.11
N ILE A 56 -2.95 -0.48 5.55
CA ILE A 56 -3.38 0.84 6.01
C ILE A 56 -3.53 0.82 7.53
N ILE A 57 -2.87 1.77 8.18
CA ILE A 57 -2.84 1.91 9.64
C ILE A 57 -3.66 3.13 10.04
N GLY A 58 -4.51 3.00 11.06
CA GLY A 58 -5.33 4.08 11.57
C GLY A 58 -6.02 3.71 12.87
N GLY A 59 -6.11 4.66 13.81
CA GLY A 59 -6.92 4.47 15.02
C GLY A 59 -6.39 3.38 15.96
N GLY A 60 -5.11 3.00 15.85
CA GLY A 60 -4.53 1.89 16.61
C GLY A 60 -4.69 0.52 15.94
N GLU A 61 -5.29 0.46 14.75
CA GLU A 61 -5.53 -0.76 13.99
C GLU A 61 -4.75 -0.77 12.68
N ALA A 62 -4.52 -1.97 12.14
CA ALA A 62 -3.97 -2.18 10.81
C ALA A 62 -4.89 -3.11 10.01
N ARG A 63 -5.20 -2.73 8.77
CA ARG A 63 -5.99 -3.55 7.84
C ARG A 63 -5.23 -3.73 6.54
N LEU A 64 -5.33 -4.93 5.97
CA LEU A 64 -4.68 -5.29 4.73
C LEU A 64 -5.70 -5.31 3.60
N TRP A 65 -5.31 -4.72 2.47
CA TRP A 65 -6.12 -4.62 1.26
C TRP A 65 -5.30 -5.11 0.06
N ARG A 66 -5.95 -5.72 -0.93
CA ARG A 66 -5.30 -6.04 -2.22
C ARG A 66 -5.92 -5.22 -3.34
N SER A 67 -5.06 -4.61 -4.16
CA SER A 67 -5.51 -3.97 -5.40
C SER A 67 -5.83 -5.03 -6.45
N VAL A 68 -7.10 -5.13 -6.86
CA VAL A 68 -7.58 -6.16 -7.80
C VAL A 68 -7.90 -5.61 -9.18
N GLU A 69 -8.34 -4.37 -9.24
CA GLU A 69 -8.60 -3.61 -10.48
C GLU A 69 -8.20 -2.16 -10.24
N ARG A 70 -8.16 -1.34 -11.30
CA ARG A 70 -7.91 0.10 -11.13
C ARG A 70 -8.99 0.70 -10.25
N GLY A 71 -8.59 1.41 -9.21
CA GLY A 71 -9.56 2.00 -8.26
C GLY A 71 -10.15 1.03 -7.23
N ALA A 72 -9.90 -0.26 -7.34
CA ALA A 72 -10.61 -1.27 -6.56
C ALA A 72 -9.69 -2.02 -5.60
N PHE A 73 -10.25 -2.32 -4.43
CA PHE A 73 -9.62 -3.12 -3.39
C PHE A 73 -10.55 -4.23 -2.94
N VAL A 74 -9.96 -5.35 -2.51
CA VAL A 74 -10.61 -6.34 -1.65
C VAL A 74 -9.92 -6.35 -0.29
N ASP A 75 -10.68 -6.66 0.76
CA ASP A 75 -10.14 -6.90 2.09
C ASP A 75 -9.33 -8.21 2.08
N GLU A 76 -8.16 -8.19 2.72
CA GLU A 76 -7.29 -9.35 2.87
C GLU A 76 -7.04 -9.62 4.34
N ALA A 77 -6.96 -10.90 4.70
CA ALA A 77 -6.66 -11.29 6.07
C ALA A 77 -5.23 -10.87 6.45
N LEU A 78 -5.10 -10.07 7.50
CA LEU A 78 -3.82 -9.81 8.17
C LEU A 78 -3.66 -10.80 9.32
N VAL A 79 -2.68 -11.69 9.21
CA VAL A 79 -2.33 -12.67 10.26
C VAL A 79 -1.08 -12.17 10.98
N VAL A 80 -1.16 -12.01 12.30
CA VAL A 80 -0.11 -11.45 13.17
C VAL A 80 0.31 -12.46 14.22
#